data_AF-A0A1C6VNR0-F1
#
_entry.id   AF-A0A1C6VNR0-F1
#
_cell.length_a   1.000
_cell.length_b   1.000
_cell.length_c   1.000
_cell.angle_alpha   90.00
_cell.angle_beta   90.00
_cell.angle_gamma   90.00
#
_symmetry.space_group_name_H-M   'P 1'
#
loop_
_entity.id
_entity.type
_entity.pdbx_description
1 polymer ?
#
loop_
_entity_poly.entity_id
_entity_poly.type
_entity_poly.pdbx_seq_one_letter_code
_entity_poly.pdbx_strand_id
1 'polypeptide(L)'
;MIEVSAPTRSWRTFAVAAAVIVVALVCLGRPAWRAVVGTVEAVRGETTPIAVANAYLEAVFESGDDLGIDRCLCTEGRDDLLREARDLREQVKRQAVFDIKIESSDWRTTDSDGTVSALVNLQFTQIDPTTGNVVLVEGSPHEWRFHTRQERRVGGGWKVCRVDAPPLCGTYLRC
;
A
#
# COMPACT_ATOMS: atom_id res chain seq x y z
N MET A 1 72.36 11.01 32.31
CA MET A 1 71.29 11.65 33.11
C MET A 1 70.54 12.58 32.16
N ILE A 2 69.43 12.11 31.59
CA ILE A 2 68.48 12.98 30.88
C ILE A 2 67.09 12.52 31.32
N GLU A 3 66.53 13.30 32.22
CA GLU A 3 65.14 13.26 32.63
C GLU A 3 64.34 13.95 31.52
N VAL A 4 63.45 13.24 30.84
CA VAL A 4 62.49 13.85 29.92
C VAL A 4 61.09 13.53 30.41
N SER A 5 60.43 14.60 30.83
CA SER A 5 59.14 14.67 31.48
C SER A 5 58.00 14.11 30.63
N ALA A 6 57.03 13.49 31.31
CA ALA A 6 55.80 12.99 30.72
C ALA A 6 54.89 14.10 30.17
N PRO A 7 54.21 13.90 29.02
CA PRO A 7 53.04 14.68 28.66
C PRO A 7 51.78 13.79 28.69
N THR A 8 51.29 13.45 29.88
CA THR A 8 50.13 12.54 30.06
C THR A 8 48.76 13.21 29.92
N ARG A 9 48.69 14.53 29.65
CA ARG A 9 47.42 15.29 29.67
C ARG A 9 46.78 15.50 28.29
N SER A 10 47.57 15.66 27.23
CA SER A 10 47.03 16.00 25.89
C SER A 10 46.42 14.80 25.16
N TRP A 11 46.95 13.60 25.36
CA TRP A 11 46.45 12.41 24.67
C TRP A 11 45.05 12.00 25.17
N ARG A 12 44.78 12.21 26.47
CA ARG A 12 43.47 12.01 27.08
C ARG A 12 42.43 12.98 26.53
N THR A 13 42.77 14.24 26.29
CA THR A 13 41.83 15.22 25.72
C THR A 13 41.50 14.93 24.25
N PHE A 14 42.48 14.45 23.46
CA PHE A 14 42.22 14.02 22.09
C PHE A 14 41.36 12.75 22.02
N ALA A 15 41.61 11.78 22.89
CA ALA A 15 40.81 10.55 22.96
C ALA A 15 39.34 10.83 23.36
N VAL A 16 39.12 11.74 24.32
CA VAL A 16 37.77 12.15 24.73
C VAL A 16 37.06 12.92 23.62
N ALA A 17 37.74 13.85 22.94
CA ALA A 17 37.16 14.60 21.82
C ALA A 17 36.76 13.67 20.67
N ALA A 18 37.62 12.71 20.30
CA ALA A 18 37.33 11.72 19.27
C ALA A 18 36.13 10.82 19.65
N ALA A 19 36.07 10.36 20.92
CA ALA A 19 34.95 9.56 21.40
C ALA A 19 33.62 10.32 21.37
N VAL A 20 33.61 11.60 21.75
CA VAL A 20 32.41 12.45 21.70
C VAL A 20 31.94 12.65 20.26
N ILE A 21 32.84 12.84 19.30
CA ILE A 21 32.50 12.98 17.88
C ILE A 21 31.90 11.69 17.31
N VAL A 22 32.48 10.53 17.63
CA VAL A 22 31.94 9.24 17.17
C VAL A 22 30.57 8.96 17.77
N VAL A 23 30.39 9.22 19.07
CA VAL A 23 29.09 9.07 19.74
C VAL A 23 28.06 10.05 19.15
N ALA A 24 28.43 11.30 18.90
CA ALA A 24 27.54 12.27 18.26
C ALA A 24 27.13 11.85 16.83
N LEU A 25 28.07 11.34 16.02
CA LEU A 25 27.77 10.84 14.67
C LEU A 25 26.87 9.59 14.71
N VAL A 26 27.06 8.69 15.67
CA VAL A 26 26.23 7.49 15.82
C VAL A 26 24.83 7.83 16.37
N CYS A 27 24.75 8.73 17.35
CA CYS A 27 23.49 9.16 17.98
C CYS A 27 22.64 10.04 17.06
N LEU A 28 23.26 10.88 16.22
CA LEU A 28 22.55 11.71 15.24
C LEU A 28 22.28 10.95 13.93
N GLY A 29 23.19 10.06 13.52
CA GLY A 29 23.06 9.30 12.27
C GLY A 29 22.04 8.16 12.33
N ARG A 30 21.88 7.47 13.47
CA ARG A 30 20.90 6.38 13.62
C ARG A 30 19.43 6.78 13.45
N PRO A 31 18.91 7.84 14.09
CA PRO A 31 17.51 8.24 13.92
C PRO A 31 17.25 8.74 12.50
N ALA A 32 18.19 9.49 11.91
CA ALA A 32 18.12 9.91 10.51
C ALA A 32 18.11 8.70 9.56
N TRP A 33 18.97 7.71 9.78
CA TRP A 33 18.98 6.47 8.99
C TRP A 33 17.69 5.68 9.12
N ARG A 34 17.12 5.55 10.32
CA ARG A 34 15.82 4.86 10.49
C ARG A 34 14.67 5.62 9.85
N ALA A 35 14.67 6.94 9.89
CA ALA A 35 13.69 7.75 9.17
C ALA A 35 13.83 7.59 7.64
N VAL A 36 15.05 7.54 7.12
CA VAL A 36 15.33 7.31 5.70
C VAL A 36 14.96 5.87 5.28
N VAL A 37 15.29 4.86 6.08
CA VAL A 37 14.93 3.46 5.78
C VAL A 37 13.42 3.25 5.88
N GLY A 38 12.76 3.82 6.90
CA GLY A 38 11.30 3.73 7.05
C GLY A 38 10.56 4.44 5.91
N THR A 39 11.07 5.58 5.43
CA THR A 39 10.49 6.26 4.24
C THR A 39 10.77 5.48 2.96
N VAL A 40 11.92 4.82 2.81
CA VAL A 40 12.23 3.99 1.64
C VAL A 40 11.42 2.69 1.64
N GLU A 41 11.18 2.07 2.79
CA GLU A 41 10.33 0.88 2.92
C GLU A 41 8.85 1.21 2.73
N ALA A 42 8.39 2.36 3.22
CA ALA A 42 7.03 2.84 3.00
C ALA A 42 6.74 3.19 1.52
N VAL A 43 7.78 3.56 0.76
CA VAL A 43 7.69 3.91 -0.66
C VAL A 43 7.96 2.70 -1.57
N ARG A 44 8.54 1.60 -1.03
CA ARG A 44 8.80 0.38 -1.80
C ARG A 44 7.45 -0.24 -2.18
N GLY A 45 7.18 -0.33 -3.49
CA GLY A 45 5.98 -0.99 -3.99
C GLY A 45 5.99 -2.48 -3.68
N GLU A 46 4.85 -3.13 -3.88
CA GLU A 46 4.67 -4.53 -3.52
C GLU A 46 5.62 -5.48 -4.27
N THR A 47 5.95 -6.60 -3.62
CA THR A 47 6.97 -7.53 -4.10
C THR A 47 6.48 -8.51 -5.18
N THR A 48 5.16 -8.65 -5.34
CA THR A 48 4.54 -9.54 -6.34
C THR A 48 3.34 -8.87 -7.04
N PRO A 49 2.98 -9.33 -8.25
CA PRO A 49 1.76 -8.91 -8.95
C PRO A 49 0.49 -9.09 -8.11
N ILE A 50 0.39 -10.25 -7.44
CA ILE A 50 -0.77 -10.60 -6.61
C ILE A 50 -0.84 -9.67 -5.40
N ALA A 51 0.29 -9.41 -4.74
CA ALA A 51 0.33 -8.52 -3.59
C ALA A 51 -0.14 -7.10 -3.93
N VAL A 52 0.27 -6.53 -5.07
CA VAL A 52 -0.22 -5.19 -5.46
C VAL A 52 -1.70 -5.18 -5.81
N ALA A 53 -2.20 -6.23 -6.46
CA ALA A 53 -3.61 -6.33 -6.80
C ALA A 53 -4.48 -6.47 -5.55
N ASN A 54 -4.06 -7.26 -4.56
CA ASN A 54 -4.74 -7.37 -3.28
C ASN A 54 -4.68 -6.05 -2.49
N ALA A 55 -3.50 -5.43 -2.39
CA ALA A 55 -3.34 -4.14 -1.72
C ALA A 55 -4.17 -3.02 -2.38
N TYR A 56 -4.35 -3.07 -3.70
CA TYR A 56 -5.28 -2.19 -4.41
C TYR A 56 -6.72 -2.38 -3.94
N LEU A 57 -7.22 -3.63 -3.88
CA LEU A 57 -8.58 -3.92 -3.42
C LEU A 57 -8.82 -3.45 -1.98
N GLU A 58 -7.90 -3.75 -1.07
CA GLU A 58 -7.94 -3.29 0.32
C GLU A 58 -7.94 -1.76 0.41
N ALA A 59 -7.10 -1.10 -0.40
CA ALA A 59 -7.03 0.36 -0.42
C ALA A 59 -8.36 0.99 -0.90
N VAL A 60 -8.98 0.43 -1.95
CA VAL A 60 -10.24 0.93 -2.52
C VAL A 60 -11.41 0.79 -1.53
N PHE A 61 -11.55 -0.37 -0.90
CA PHE A 61 -12.77 -0.71 -0.16
C PHE A 61 -12.65 -0.67 1.36
N GLU A 62 -11.49 -1.01 1.93
CA GLU A 62 -11.32 -1.12 3.39
C GLU A 62 -10.68 0.12 4.03
N SER A 63 -9.62 0.65 3.42
CA SER A 63 -8.80 1.70 4.06
C SER A 63 -9.48 3.06 4.11
N GLY A 64 -10.36 3.32 3.14
CA GLY A 64 -11.06 4.59 3.01
C GLY A 64 -10.19 5.83 2.73
N ASP A 65 -8.87 5.69 2.60
CA ASP A 65 -7.90 6.77 2.40
C ASP A 65 -7.24 6.70 1.03
N ASP A 66 -7.42 7.77 0.24
CA ASP A 66 -6.82 7.93 -1.09
C ASP A 66 -5.27 7.90 -1.07
N LEU A 67 -4.65 8.15 0.10
CA LEU A 67 -3.20 8.13 0.25
C LEU A 67 -2.59 6.72 0.15
N GLY A 68 -3.38 5.69 0.49
CA GLY A 68 -2.94 4.30 0.46
C GLY A 68 -2.95 3.69 -0.93
N ILE A 69 -3.84 4.15 -1.81
CA ILE A 69 -4.01 3.61 -3.17
C ILE A 69 -2.95 4.14 -4.14
N ASP A 70 -2.47 5.37 -3.96
CA ASP A 70 -1.49 6.01 -4.86
C ASP A 70 -0.20 5.18 -5.05
N ARG A 71 0.25 4.51 -3.99
CA ARG A 71 1.44 3.65 -4.04
C ARG A 71 1.21 2.35 -4.82
N CYS A 72 -0.04 1.96 -5.05
CA CYS A 72 -0.39 0.75 -5.78
C CYS A 72 -0.53 0.99 -7.28
N LEU A 73 -0.64 2.25 -7.73
CA LEU A 73 -0.96 2.59 -9.11
C LEU A 73 0.28 2.85 -9.97
N CYS A 74 0.18 2.51 -11.26
CA CYS A 74 1.19 2.90 -12.24
C CYS A 74 1.22 4.42 -12.40
N THR A 75 2.40 4.96 -12.71
CA THR A 75 2.55 6.41 -12.90
C THR A 75 1.76 6.90 -14.13
N GLU A 76 1.73 6.09 -15.18
CA GLU A 76 0.96 6.34 -16.40
C GLU A 76 -0.52 6.02 -16.14
N GLY A 77 -1.42 6.96 -16.46
CA GLY A 77 -2.86 6.79 -16.24
C GLY A 77 -3.31 6.85 -14.78
N ARG A 78 -2.42 7.23 -13.85
CA ARG A 78 -2.69 7.25 -12.40
C ARG A 78 -3.98 7.99 -12.04
N ASP A 79 -4.16 9.19 -12.56
CA ASP A 79 -5.29 10.05 -12.19
C ASP A 79 -6.63 9.47 -12.69
N ASP A 80 -6.60 8.70 -13.78
CA ASP A 80 -7.77 8.00 -14.30
C ASP A 80 -8.11 6.79 -13.43
N LEU A 81 -7.11 6.01 -13.01
CA LEU A 81 -7.30 4.89 -12.07
C LEU A 81 -7.79 5.36 -10.70
N LEU A 82 -7.28 6.48 -10.19
CA LEU A 82 -7.79 7.09 -8.96
C LEU A 82 -9.26 7.49 -9.10
N ARG A 83 -9.64 8.06 -10.26
CA ARG A 83 -11.02 8.43 -10.53
C ARG A 83 -11.92 7.21 -10.58
N GLU A 84 -11.48 6.15 -11.25
CA GLU A 84 -12.21 4.88 -11.33
C GLU A 84 -12.37 4.24 -9.95
N ALA A 85 -11.31 4.18 -9.15
CA ALA A 85 -11.35 3.70 -7.76
C ALA A 85 -12.34 4.49 -6.90
N ARG A 86 -12.34 5.82 -7.01
CA ARG A 86 -13.31 6.68 -6.31
C ARG A 86 -14.74 6.41 -6.77
N ASP A 87 -14.96 6.26 -8.07
CA ASP A 87 -16.30 5.99 -8.60
C ASP A 87 -16.83 4.62 -8.14
N LEU A 88 -15.99 3.57 -8.18
CA LEU A 88 -16.32 2.26 -7.62
C LEU A 88 -16.74 2.38 -6.16
N ARG A 89 -15.96 3.10 -5.35
CA ARG A 89 -16.26 3.31 -3.93
C ARG A 89 -17.57 4.07 -3.72
N GLU A 90 -17.83 5.13 -4.48
CA GLU A 90 -19.07 5.91 -4.39
C GLU A 90 -20.30 5.15 -4.89
N GLN A 91 -20.16 4.27 -5.88
CA GLN A 91 -21.22 3.36 -6.29
C GLN A 91 -21.61 2.42 -5.14
N VAL A 92 -20.64 1.82 -4.46
CA VAL A 92 -20.94 0.92 -3.33
C VAL A 92 -21.49 1.70 -2.13
N LYS A 93 -20.90 2.84 -1.74
CA LYS A 93 -21.41 3.67 -0.62
C LYS A 93 -22.85 4.13 -0.79
N ARG A 94 -23.30 4.39 -2.02
CA ARG A 94 -24.69 4.79 -2.28
C ARG A 94 -25.69 3.68 -1.94
N GLN A 95 -25.26 2.42 -1.93
CA GLN A 95 -26.11 1.27 -1.63
C GLN A 95 -25.79 0.60 -0.29
N ALA A 96 -24.54 0.64 0.17
CA ALA A 96 -24.08 0.06 1.42
C ALA A 96 -24.02 1.12 2.53
N VAL A 97 -24.74 0.90 3.64
CA VAL A 97 -24.89 1.92 4.69
C VAL A 97 -23.78 1.87 5.74
N PHE A 98 -23.20 0.70 6.01
CA PHE A 98 -22.36 0.53 7.21
C PHE A 98 -20.99 -0.11 6.99
N ASP A 99 -20.89 -1.13 6.15
CA ASP A 99 -19.62 -1.84 5.96
C ASP A 99 -19.57 -2.52 4.60
N ILE A 100 -18.41 -2.41 3.94
CA ILE A 100 -18.11 -3.06 2.67
C ILE A 100 -16.97 -4.02 2.96
N LYS A 101 -17.29 -5.31 3.02
CA LYS A 101 -16.31 -6.36 3.10
C LYS A 101 -16.03 -6.88 1.70
N ILE A 102 -14.76 -6.91 1.33
CA ILE A 102 -14.32 -7.54 0.09
C ILE A 102 -13.72 -8.91 0.41
N GLU A 103 -14.12 -9.91 -0.34
CA GLU A 103 -13.50 -11.23 -0.30
C GLU A 103 -12.87 -11.52 -1.65
N SER A 104 -11.58 -11.89 -1.64
CA SER A 104 -10.83 -12.23 -2.84
C SER A 104 -10.24 -13.63 -2.72
N SER A 105 -10.32 -14.42 -3.78
CA SER A 105 -9.82 -15.79 -3.81
C SER A 105 -9.35 -16.18 -5.22
N ASP A 106 -8.82 -17.40 -5.35
CA ASP A 106 -8.39 -17.98 -6.62
C ASP A 106 -7.41 -17.10 -7.44
N TRP A 107 -6.52 -16.40 -6.73
CA TRP A 107 -5.48 -15.56 -7.31
C TRP A 107 -4.58 -16.35 -8.27
N ARG A 108 -4.52 -15.89 -9.53
CA ARG A 108 -3.72 -16.50 -10.60
C ARG A 108 -2.99 -15.43 -11.38
N THR A 109 -1.73 -15.66 -11.69
CA THR A 109 -1.02 -14.84 -12.68
C THR A 109 -1.25 -15.47 -14.05
N THR A 110 -1.63 -14.67 -15.04
CA THR A 110 -1.73 -15.14 -16.43
C THR A 110 -0.36 -15.00 -17.08
N ASP A 111 0.13 -16.11 -17.63
CA ASP A 111 1.53 -16.40 -17.93
C ASP A 111 2.14 -15.54 -19.06
N SER A 112 2.42 -14.26 -18.81
CA SER A 112 3.60 -13.50 -19.30
C SER A 112 3.48 -11.99 -19.09
N ASP A 113 2.27 -11.47 -18.92
CA ASP A 113 1.99 -10.04 -19.13
C ASP A 113 1.96 -9.23 -17.84
N GLY A 114 2.12 -9.90 -16.69
CA GLY A 114 1.86 -9.31 -15.38
C GLY A 114 0.36 -9.15 -15.06
N THR A 115 -0.52 -9.78 -15.85
CA THR A 115 -1.95 -9.80 -15.56
C THR A 115 -2.23 -10.77 -14.42
N VAL A 116 -3.00 -10.32 -13.43
CA VAL A 116 -3.46 -11.09 -12.29
C VAL A 116 -4.97 -11.23 -12.39
N SER A 117 -5.49 -12.44 -12.25
CA SER A 117 -6.93 -12.71 -12.16
C SER A 117 -7.27 -13.18 -10.74
N ALA A 118 -8.41 -12.75 -10.22
CA ALA A 118 -8.93 -13.18 -8.93
C ALA A 118 -10.45 -13.24 -8.96
N LEU A 119 -11.05 -14.14 -8.20
CA LEU A 119 -12.48 -14.09 -7.91
C LEU A 119 -12.71 -13.10 -6.78
N VAL A 120 -13.52 -12.07 -7.06
CA VAL A 120 -13.85 -11.00 -6.11
C VAL A 120 -15.34 -11.06 -5.81
N ASN A 121 -15.65 -11.22 -4.52
CA ASN A 121 -16.99 -11.12 -3.97
C ASN A 121 -17.10 -9.85 -3.11
N LEU A 122 -18.20 -9.13 -3.26
CA LEU A 122 -18.51 -7.97 -2.44
C LEU A 122 -19.64 -8.35 -1.48
N GLN A 123 -19.36 -8.21 -0.20
CA GLN A 123 -20.33 -8.35 0.88
C GLN A 123 -20.59 -6.97 1.47
N PHE A 124 -21.85 -6.59 1.55
CA PHE A 124 -22.20 -5.28 2.07
C PHE A 124 -23.54 -5.31 2.78
N THR A 125 -23.65 -4.40 3.74
CA THR A 125 -24.84 -4.30 4.57
C THR A 125 -25.78 -3.23 4.00
N GLN A 126 -27.03 -3.62 3.72
CA GLN A 126 -28.09 -2.72 3.28
C GLN A 126 -29.18 -2.57 4.34
N ILE A 127 -29.92 -1.48 4.30
CA ILE A 127 -31.16 -1.32 5.07
C ILE A 127 -32.33 -1.60 4.12
N ASP A 128 -33.19 -2.55 4.48
CA ASP A 128 -34.45 -2.79 3.78
C ASP A 128 -35.33 -1.52 3.90
N PRO A 129 -35.67 -0.87 2.78
CA PRO A 129 -36.41 0.39 2.80
C PRO A 129 -37.87 0.23 3.29
N THR A 130 -38.40 -0.98 3.30
CA THR A 130 -39.78 -1.30 3.70
C THR A 130 -39.85 -1.67 5.17
N THR A 131 -38.89 -2.47 5.67
CA THR A 131 -38.92 -2.99 7.04
C THR A 131 -37.97 -2.28 7.99
N GLY A 132 -37.01 -1.51 7.48
CA GLY A 132 -35.96 -0.86 8.25
C GLY A 132 -34.90 -1.83 8.79
N ASN A 133 -34.98 -3.12 8.44
CA ASN A 133 -34.05 -4.13 8.90
C ASN A 133 -32.72 -4.04 8.17
N VAL A 134 -31.66 -4.36 8.90
CA VAL A 134 -30.32 -4.51 8.35
C VAL A 134 -30.19 -5.89 7.72
N VAL A 135 -29.90 -5.95 6.42
CA VAL A 135 -29.68 -7.19 5.68
C VAL A 135 -28.25 -7.24 5.15
N LEU A 136 -27.58 -8.37 5.36
CA LEU A 136 -26.32 -8.66 4.70
C LEU A 136 -26.61 -9.10 3.28
N VAL A 137 -26.03 -8.41 2.31
CA VAL A 137 -26.08 -8.79 0.90
C VAL A 137 -24.73 -9.35 0.54
N GLU A 138 -24.73 -10.64 0.23
CA GLU A 138 -23.59 -11.36 -0.31
C GLU A 138 -23.83 -11.59 -1.80
N GLY A 139 -22.90 -11.09 -2.61
CA GLY A 139 -22.91 -11.30 -4.05
C GLY A 139 -22.41 -12.69 -4.46
N SER A 140 -22.36 -12.91 -5.77
CA SER A 140 -21.57 -14.01 -6.33
C SER A 140 -20.14 -13.52 -6.59
N PRO A 141 -19.11 -14.37 -6.42
CA PRO A 141 -17.76 -14.03 -6.83
C PRO A 141 -17.71 -13.87 -8.37
N HIS A 142 -17.09 -12.80 -8.85
CA HIS A 142 -16.80 -12.64 -10.28
C HIS A 142 -15.31 -12.42 -10.52
N GLU A 143 -14.84 -12.84 -11.70
CA GLU A 143 -13.44 -12.66 -12.10
C GLU A 143 -13.14 -11.18 -12.33
N TRP A 144 -12.13 -10.67 -11.63
CA TRP A 144 -11.49 -9.38 -11.88
C TRP A 144 -10.10 -9.63 -12.45
N ARG A 145 -9.69 -8.76 -13.37
CA ARG A 145 -8.34 -8.81 -13.97
C ARG A 145 -7.58 -7.52 -13.69
N PHE A 146 -6.41 -7.66 -13.10
CA PHE A 146 -5.52 -6.56 -12.76
C PHE A 146 -4.30 -6.64 -13.67
N HIS A 147 -4.13 -5.64 -14.53
CA HIS A 147 -2.94 -5.53 -15.35
C HIS A 147 -1.86 -4.88 -14.53
N THR A 148 -0.86 -5.65 -14.11
CA THR A 148 0.23 -5.15 -13.27
C THR A 148 1.53 -5.03 -14.04
N ARG A 149 2.35 -4.07 -13.64
CA ARG A 149 3.67 -3.84 -14.22
C ARG A 149 4.67 -3.59 -13.11
N GLN A 150 5.88 -4.13 -13.28
CA GLN A 150 6.98 -3.84 -12.38
C GLN A 150 7.65 -2.52 -12.78
N GLU A 151 7.52 -1.48 -11.94
CA GLU A 151 8.24 -0.22 -12.11
C GLU A 151 9.60 -0.28 -11.39
N ARG A 152 10.69 0.10 -12.08
CA ARG A 152 12.08 -0.04 -11.57
C ARG A 152 12.67 1.22 -10.93
N ARG A 153 11.88 2.29 -10.74
CA ARG A 153 12.35 3.58 -10.17
C ARG A 153 12.48 3.51 -8.64
N VAL A 154 13.02 4.55 -8.01
CA VAL A 154 13.03 4.69 -6.53
C VAL A 154 11.57 4.77 -6.06
N GLY A 155 11.16 3.86 -5.17
CA GLY A 155 9.73 3.65 -4.86
C GLY A 155 8.96 2.73 -5.80
N GLY A 156 9.71 2.07 -6.69
CA GLY A 156 9.21 1.07 -7.62
C GLY A 156 8.88 -0.25 -6.93
N GLY A 157 8.25 -1.12 -7.69
CA GLY A 157 7.64 -2.37 -7.27
C GLY A 157 6.58 -2.77 -8.29
N TRP A 158 5.79 -3.78 -7.98
CA TRP A 158 4.60 -4.06 -8.78
C TRP A 158 3.56 -2.95 -8.56
N LYS A 159 2.92 -2.55 -9.66
CA LYS A 159 1.91 -1.49 -9.72
C LYS A 159 0.74 -1.96 -10.60
N VAL A 160 -0.48 -1.58 -10.25
CA VAL A 160 -1.70 -1.78 -11.05
C VAL A 160 -1.80 -0.66 -12.07
N CYS A 161 -1.82 -1.02 -13.35
CA CYS A 161 -1.95 -0.06 -14.46
C CYS A 161 -3.36 0.00 -15.03
N ARG A 162 -4.15 -1.05 -14.82
CA ARG A 162 -5.53 -1.15 -15.29
C ARG A 162 -6.25 -2.24 -14.52
N VAL A 163 -7.54 -2.04 -14.28
CA VAL A 163 -8.43 -3.04 -13.70
C VAL A 163 -9.57 -3.28 -14.68
N ASP A 164 -9.75 -4.52 -15.10
CA ASP A 164 -10.96 -4.94 -15.80
C ASP A 164 -11.84 -5.66 -14.78
N ALA A 165 -12.85 -4.94 -14.29
CA ALA A 165 -13.85 -5.45 -13.36
C ALA A 165 -15.23 -5.46 -14.02
N PRO A 166 -16.11 -6.44 -13.71
CA PRO A 166 -17.51 -6.38 -14.08
C PRO A 166 -18.17 -5.11 -13.51
N PRO A 167 -19.18 -4.54 -14.19
CA PRO A 167 -19.91 -3.38 -13.66
C PRO A 167 -20.54 -3.72 -12.32
N LEU A 168 -20.43 -2.81 -11.34
CA LEU A 168 -21.00 -3.05 -10.01
C LEU A 168 -22.52 -3.13 -10.08
N CYS A 169 -23.15 -2.17 -10.76
CA CYS A 169 -24.58 -2.19 -11.04
C CYS A 169 -24.97 -3.35 -11.96
N GLY A 170 -26.01 -4.09 -11.57
CA GLY A 170 -26.53 -5.24 -12.31
C GLY A 170 -25.78 -6.54 -12.05
N THR A 171 -24.52 -6.49 -11.61
CA THR A 171 -23.73 -7.66 -11.24
C THR A 171 -23.74 -7.90 -9.73
N TYR A 172 -23.31 -6.90 -8.96
CA TYR A 172 -23.18 -6.97 -7.50
C TYR A 172 -24.29 -6.20 -6.77
N LEU A 173 -24.68 -5.06 -7.34
CA LEU A 173 -25.64 -4.10 -6.77
C LEU A 173 -26.94 -4.11 -7.57
N ARG A 174 -28.07 -3.88 -6.88
CA ARG A 174 -29.35 -3.61 -7.53
C ARG A 174 -29.48 -2.11 -7.78
N CYS A 175 -28.98 -1.68 -8.93
CA CYS A 175 -29.30 -0.42 -9.56
C CYS A 175 -30.27 -0.71 -10.72
#